data_AF-A0AAX1ULS0-F1
#
_entry.id   AF-A0AAX1ULS0-F1
#
_cell.length_a   1.000
_cell.length_b   1.000
_cell.length_c   1.000
_cell.angle_alpha   90.00
_cell.angle_beta   90.00
_cell.angle_gamma   90.00
#
_symmetry.space_group_name_H-M   'P 1'
#
loop_
_entity.id
_entity.type
_entity.pdbx_description
1 polymer ?
#
loop_
_entity_poly.entity_id
_entity_poly.type
_entity_poly.pdbx_seq_one_letter_code
_entity_poly.pdbx_strand_id
1 'polypeptide(L)'
;MSFLRPEVEGLLLRWREPAAAAAAMAGALWLASLGGWFFVPLGGLAFAVAAGWAVIALRRMRFGQSGGAAGLVELDEGQIGYLGPDWGGYVALDDLEELRLVLVRGERHWRLRQSDGQVLSIPVGAEGAHRLFDAFAALPGLDTSRLLAALSGPAEAPVPGGNVISLSSQAAPAGQLIWRRPSRAVLT
;
A
#
# COMPACT_ATOMS: atom_id res chain seq x y z
N MET A 1 -3.20 20.38 19.19
CA MET A 1 -4.64 20.14 18.96
C MET A 1 -4.98 20.63 17.57
N SER A 2 -4.90 19.77 16.55
CA SER A 2 -5.34 20.12 15.20
C SER A 2 -6.84 19.84 15.07
N PHE A 3 -7.59 20.82 14.60
CA PHE A 3 -9.04 20.73 14.35
C PHE A 3 -9.35 20.20 12.93
N LEU A 4 -8.35 19.68 12.22
CA LEU A 4 -8.48 19.15 10.88
C LEU A 4 -8.49 17.63 10.95
N ARG A 5 -9.49 17.02 10.30
CA ARG A 5 -9.53 15.59 10.05
C ARG A 5 -8.20 15.15 9.41
N PRO A 6 -7.57 14.06 9.87
CA PRO A 6 -6.28 13.60 9.35
C PRO A 6 -6.34 13.30 7.84
N GLU A 7 -7.53 12.99 7.31
CA GLU A 7 -7.76 12.82 5.87
C GLU A 7 -7.57 14.13 5.07
N VAL A 8 -7.95 15.27 5.67
CA VAL A 8 -7.83 16.60 5.04
C VAL A 8 -6.37 17.07 5.04
N GLU A 9 -5.61 16.75 6.09
CA GLU A 9 -4.20 17.07 6.19
C GLU A 9 -3.36 16.32 5.15
N GLY A 10 -3.67 15.04 4.91
CA GLY A 10 -3.06 14.25 3.84
C GLY A 10 -3.34 14.80 2.44
N LEU A 11 -4.57 15.24 2.18
CA LEU A 11 -4.95 15.92 0.93
C LEU A 11 -4.23 17.27 0.78
N LEU A 12 -4.16 18.08 1.82
CA LEU A 12 -3.45 19.37 1.79
C LEU A 12 -1.97 19.17 1.49
N LEU A 13 -1.29 18.31 2.23
CA LEU A 13 0.13 18.00 2.00
C LEU A 13 0.38 17.49 0.59
N ARG A 14 -0.53 16.67 0.06
CA ARG A 14 -0.49 16.12 -1.30
C ARG A 14 -0.64 17.19 -2.40
N TRP A 15 -1.41 18.24 -2.17
CA TRP A 15 -1.64 19.31 -3.16
C TRP A 15 -0.71 20.53 -3.00
N ARG A 16 0.23 20.52 -2.06
CA ARG A 16 1.16 21.65 -1.86
C ARG A 16 2.05 21.93 -3.06
N GLU A 17 2.66 20.90 -3.64
CA GLU A 17 3.52 21.05 -4.82
C GLU A 17 2.78 21.58 -6.07
N PRO A 18 1.62 21.03 -6.48
CA PRO A 18 0.87 21.57 -7.62
C PRO A 18 0.29 22.94 -7.32
N ALA A 19 -0.18 23.20 -6.09
CA ALA A 19 -0.68 24.51 -5.70
C ALA A 19 0.42 25.58 -5.75
N ALA A 20 1.63 25.24 -5.31
CA ALA A 20 2.77 26.14 -5.40
C ALA A 20 3.17 26.38 -6.87
N ALA A 21 3.14 25.35 -7.72
CA ALA A 21 3.40 25.50 -9.16
C ALA A 21 2.35 26.37 -9.85
N ALA A 22 1.07 26.17 -9.54
CA ALA A 22 -0.02 26.99 -10.04
C ALA A 22 0.09 28.45 -9.56
N ALA A 23 0.46 28.68 -8.30
CA ALA A 23 0.71 30.01 -7.76
C ALA A 23 1.90 30.69 -8.46
N ALA A 24 2.98 29.95 -8.75
CA ALA A 24 4.12 30.47 -9.51
C ALA A 24 3.73 30.85 -10.95
N MET A 25 2.91 30.02 -11.62
CA MET A 25 2.37 30.34 -12.94
C MET A 25 1.50 31.60 -12.90
N ALA A 26 0.62 31.73 -11.90
CA ALA A 26 -0.21 32.92 -11.71
C ALA A 26 0.64 34.19 -11.46
N GLY A 27 1.71 34.08 -10.66
CA GLY A 27 2.67 35.16 -10.43
C GLY A 27 3.42 35.57 -11.70
N ALA A 28 3.81 34.61 -12.54
CA ALA A 28 4.46 34.87 -13.83
C ALA A 28 3.52 35.58 -14.82
N LEU A 29 2.26 35.15 -14.88
CA LEU A 29 1.20 35.80 -15.67
C LEU A 29 0.91 37.22 -15.16
N TRP A 30 0.85 37.41 -13.84
CA TRP A 30 0.69 38.72 -13.23
C TRP A 30 1.86 39.64 -13.62
N LEU A 31 3.10 39.17 -13.51
CA LEU A 31 4.29 39.93 -13.91
C LEU A 31 4.26 40.33 -15.40
N ALA A 32 3.84 39.42 -16.29
CA ALA A 32 3.67 39.72 -17.70
C ALA A 32 2.57 40.78 -17.96
N SER A 33 1.53 40.80 -17.13
CA SER A 33 0.41 41.75 -17.25
C SER A 33 0.76 43.18 -16.85
N LEU A 34 1.86 43.41 -16.13
CA LEU A 34 2.37 44.77 -15.87
C LEU A 34 2.81 45.50 -17.15
N GLY A 35 3.02 44.77 -18.26
CA GLY A 35 3.28 45.34 -19.58
C GLY A 35 4.71 45.89 -19.76
N GLY A 36 5.03 46.31 -20.98
CA GLY A 36 6.35 46.84 -21.35
C GLY A 36 7.30 45.79 -21.94
N TRP A 37 8.31 46.27 -22.66
CA TRP A 37 9.26 45.43 -23.42
C TRP A 37 10.10 44.50 -22.53
N PHE A 38 10.26 44.83 -21.25
CA PHE A 38 11.05 44.05 -20.30
C PHE A 38 10.23 43.00 -19.54
N PHE A 39 9.04 43.36 -19.04
CA PHE A 39 8.25 42.48 -18.17
C PHE A 39 7.53 41.37 -18.93
N VAL A 40 7.15 41.60 -20.19
CA VAL A 40 6.52 40.57 -21.04
C VAL A 40 7.43 39.36 -21.29
N PRO A 41 8.67 39.50 -21.81
CA PRO A 41 9.55 38.35 -22.00
C PRO A 41 9.98 37.71 -20.67
N LEU A 42 10.18 38.50 -19.62
CA LEU A 42 10.54 38.00 -18.29
C LEU A 42 9.42 37.14 -17.68
N GLY A 43 8.17 37.60 -17.75
CA GLY A 43 7.01 36.84 -17.31
C GLY A 43 6.78 35.58 -18.15
N GLY A 44 7.01 35.64 -19.46
CA GLY A 44 6.97 34.48 -20.34
C GLY A 44 8.00 33.40 -19.98
N LEU A 45 9.24 33.81 -19.69
CA LEU A 45 10.30 32.90 -19.23
C LEU A 45 9.94 32.27 -17.88
N ALA A 46 9.48 33.08 -16.92
CA ALA A 46 9.06 32.59 -15.61
C ALA A 46 7.88 31.61 -15.72
N PHE A 47 6.93 31.87 -16.62
CA PHE A 47 5.81 30.97 -16.88
C PHE A 47 6.27 29.63 -17.46
N ALA A 48 7.22 29.64 -18.41
CA ALA A 48 7.76 28.41 -18.99
C ALA A 48 8.46 27.53 -17.93
N VAL A 49 9.23 28.14 -17.02
CA VAL A 49 9.86 27.44 -15.89
C VAL A 49 8.80 26.87 -14.95
N ALA A 50 7.80 27.66 -14.56
CA ALA A 50 6.73 27.22 -13.67
C ALA A 50 5.88 26.10 -14.30
N ALA A 51 5.61 26.16 -15.61
CA ALA A 51 4.93 25.11 -16.35
C ALA A 51 5.75 23.81 -16.38
N GLY A 52 7.05 23.89 -16.62
CA GLY A 52 7.95 22.73 -16.53
C GLY A 52 7.93 22.10 -15.14
N TRP A 53 7.98 22.92 -14.09
CA TRP A 53 7.88 22.46 -12.71
C TRP A 53 6.51 21.82 -12.40
N ALA A 54 5.41 22.42 -12.88
CA ALA A 54 4.07 21.86 -12.74
C ALA A 54 3.95 20.47 -13.39
N VAL A 55 4.54 20.28 -14.58
CA VAL A 55 4.55 18.98 -15.26
C VAL A 55 5.31 17.93 -14.43
N ILE A 56 6.45 18.29 -13.83
CA ILE A 56 7.22 17.38 -12.98
C ILE A 56 6.44 17.03 -11.71
N ALA A 57 5.82 18.03 -11.06
CA ALA A 57 4.98 17.82 -9.88
C ALA A 57 3.78 16.90 -10.20
N LEU A 58 3.11 17.13 -11.33
CA LEU A 58 2.01 16.28 -11.81
C LEU A 58 2.47 14.86 -12.11
N ARG A 59 3.64 14.68 -12.74
CA ARG A 59 4.22 13.36 -12.98
C ARG A 59 4.52 12.67 -11.65
N ARG A 60 5.16 13.33 -10.70
CA ARG A 60 5.49 12.80 -9.36
C ARG A 60 4.23 12.35 -8.61
N MET A 61 3.15 13.14 -8.64
CA MET A 61 1.87 12.74 -8.06
C MET A 61 1.23 11.54 -8.75
N ARG A 62 1.39 11.39 -10.07
CA ARG A 62 0.89 10.23 -10.82
C ARG A 62 1.72 8.97 -10.56
N PHE A 63 3.03 9.11 -10.33
CA PHE A 63 3.91 8.00 -9.95
C PHE A 63 3.69 7.57 -8.49
N GLY A 64 3.40 8.49 -7.57
CA GLY A 64 2.99 8.14 -6.21
C GLY A 64 1.55 7.62 -6.09
N GLN A 65 0.86 7.34 -7.21
CA GLN A 65 -0.54 6.94 -7.26
C GLN A 65 -0.80 5.47 -7.62
N SER A 66 0.23 4.70 -8.01
CA SER A 66 0.08 3.26 -8.24
C SER A 66 0.33 2.46 -6.96
N GLY A 67 -0.59 2.57 -6.01
CA GLY A 67 -0.60 1.74 -4.81
C GLY A 67 -0.80 2.58 -3.56
N GLY A 68 -2.01 2.55 -3.01
CA GLY A 68 -2.37 3.33 -1.82
C GLY A 68 -1.61 2.96 -0.55
N ALA A 69 -0.71 1.97 -0.60
CA ALA A 69 0.14 1.60 0.52
C ALA A 69 1.61 1.58 0.08
N ALA A 70 2.49 2.10 0.93
CA ALA A 70 3.90 2.24 0.62
C ALA A 70 4.60 0.88 0.57
N GLY A 71 5.33 0.60 -0.52
CA GLY A 71 6.24 -0.54 -0.64
C GLY A 71 6.13 -1.27 -1.98
N LEU A 72 7.20 -1.98 -2.34
CA LEU A 72 7.28 -2.81 -3.54
C LEU A 72 7.26 -4.28 -3.15
N VAL A 73 6.46 -5.07 -3.86
CA VAL A 73 6.47 -6.53 -3.76
C VAL A 73 7.20 -7.11 -4.97
N GLU A 74 8.23 -7.89 -4.68
CA GLU A 74 8.99 -8.65 -5.66
C GLU A 74 8.69 -10.15 -5.51
N LEU A 75 8.66 -10.85 -6.63
CA LEU A 75 8.41 -12.28 -6.70
C LEU A 75 9.43 -12.87 -7.65
N ASP A 76 10.30 -13.74 -7.11
CA ASP A 76 11.41 -14.38 -7.80
C ASP A 76 11.43 -15.86 -7.42
N GLU A 77 11.22 -16.75 -8.38
CA GLU A 77 11.36 -18.22 -8.25
C GLU A 77 10.73 -18.83 -6.98
N GLY A 78 9.55 -18.34 -6.57
CA GLY A 78 8.83 -18.82 -5.39
C GLY A 78 9.21 -18.12 -4.08
N GLN A 79 9.97 -17.04 -4.12
CA GLN A 79 10.26 -16.16 -3.01
C GLN A 79 9.47 -14.86 -3.14
N ILE A 80 8.81 -14.45 -2.06
CA ILE A 80 8.12 -13.17 -1.92
C ILE A 80 9.04 -12.21 -1.19
N GLY A 81 9.47 -11.15 -1.85
CA GLY A 81 10.14 -10.00 -1.25
C GLY A 81 9.17 -8.85 -1.03
N TYR A 82 9.25 -8.19 0.12
CA TYR A 82 8.57 -6.92 0.36
C TYR A 82 9.57 -5.88 0.80
N LEU A 83 9.66 -4.79 0.02
CA LEU A 83 10.50 -3.63 0.29
C LEU A 83 9.59 -2.47 0.69
N GLY A 84 9.30 -2.36 1.98
CA GLY A 84 8.61 -1.22 2.56
C GLY A 84 9.57 -0.13 3.06
N PRO A 85 9.09 1.11 3.29
CA PRO A 85 9.91 2.23 3.74
C PRO A 85 10.42 2.06 5.19
N ASP A 86 9.61 1.46 6.06
CA ASP A 86 9.92 1.29 7.48
C ASP A 86 10.36 -0.14 7.82
N TRP A 87 9.91 -1.12 7.05
CA TRP A 87 10.20 -2.54 7.23
C TRP A 87 10.11 -3.28 5.90
N GLY A 88 10.90 -4.33 5.77
CA GLY A 88 10.92 -5.22 4.61
C GLY A 88 11.43 -6.60 4.98
N GLY A 89 11.35 -7.53 4.04
CA GLY A 89 11.81 -8.89 4.26
C GLY A 89 11.47 -9.81 3.10
N TYR A 90 11.99 -11.03 3.17
CA TYR A 90 11.79 -12.07 2.17
C TYR A 90 11.20 -13.30 2.84
N VAL A 91 10.27 -13.95 2.14
CA VAL A 91 9.59 -15.18 2.57
C VAL A 91 9.59 -16.13 1.38
N ALA A 92 10.16 -17.32 1.52
CA ALA A 92 9.96 -18.38 0.53
C ALA A 92 8.53 -18.93 0.66
N LEU A 93 7.83 -19.15 -0.47
CA LEU A 93 6.54 -19.86 -0.48
C LEU A 93 6.69 -21.25 0.15
N ASP A 94 7.83 -21.89 -0.10
CA ASP A 94 8.18 -23.19 0.46
C ASP A 94 8.44 -23.19 1.97
N ASP A 95 8.60 -22.03 2.61
CA ASP A 95 8.69 -21.90 4.07
C ASP A 95 7.42 -21.29 4.70
N LEU A 96 6.43 -20.91 3.88
CA LEU A 96 5.20 -20.32 4.35
C LEU A 96 4.34 -21.34 5.10
N GLU A 97 4.08 -21.07 6.38
CA GLU A 97 3.23 -21.91 7.23
C GLU A 97 1.82 -21.37 7.42
N GLU A 98 1.67 -20.04 7.53
CA GLU A 98 0.38 -19.39 7.71
C GLU A 98 0.25 -18.12 6.88
N LEU A 99 -0.92 -17.97 6.24
CA LEU A 99 -1.34 -16.76 5.55
C LEU A 99 -2.59 -16.21 6.22
N ARG A 100 -2.51 -14.96 6.69
CA ARG A 100 -3.61 -14.23 7.33
C ARG A 100 -3.83 -12.88 6.65
N LEU A 101 -5.08 -12.42 6.67
CA LEU A 101 -5.42 -11.05 6.30
C LEU A 101 -5.76 -10.28 7.58
N VAL A 102 -5.02 -9.20 7.82
CA VAL A 102 -5.11 -8.39 9.04
C VAL A 102 -5.46 -6.95 8.66
N LEU A 103 -6.17 -6.23 9.52
CA LEU A 103 -6.41 -4.80 9.36
C LEU A 103 -5.46 -4.03 10.28
N VAL A 104 -4.60 -3.19 9.72
CA VAL A 104 -3.66 -2.34 10.47
C VAL A 104 -3.94 -0.89 10.10
N ARG A 105 -4.33 -0.06 11.07
CA ARG A 105 -4.61 1.38 10.85
C ARG A 105 -5.64 1.66 9.74
N GLY A 106 -6.61 0.77 9.55
CA GLY A 106 -7.64 0.89 8.50
C GLY A 106 -7.23 0.36 7.13
N GLU A 107 -5.96 -0.05 6.95
CA GLU A 107 -5.47 -0.68 5.73
C GLU A 107 -5.39 -2.20 5.90
N ARG A 108 -5.64 -2.94 4.81
CA ARG A 108 -5.52 -4.41 4.81
C ARG A 108 -4.07 -4.80 4.56
N HIS A 109 -3.55 -5.72 5.36
CA HIS A 109 -2.23 -6.30 5.20
C HIS A 109 -2.30 -7.83 5.14
N TRP A 110 -1.55 -8.41 4.23
CA TRP A 110 -1.19 -9.82 4.24
C TRP A 110 -0.13 -10.07 5.30
N ARG A 111 -0.40 -11.02 6.19
CA ARG A 111 0.55 -11.46 7.21
C ARG A 111 0.97 -12.88 6.89
N LEU A 112 2.23 -13.03 6.51
CA LEU A 112 2.87 -14.28 6.12
C LEU A 112 3.75 -14.74 7.28
N ARG A 113 3.52 -15.95 7.79
CA ARG A 113 4.36 -16.55 8.84
C ARG A 113 5.20 -17.67 8.26
N GLN A 114 6.50 -17.63 8.52
CA GLN A 114 7.47 -18.66 8.16
C GLN A 114 7.59 -19.75 9.25
N SER A 115 8.18 -20.87 8.87
CA SER A 115 8.50 -22.01 9.75
C SER A 115 9.48 -21.66 10.86
N ASP A 116 10.37 -20.69 10.64
CA ASP A 116 11.30 -20.16 11.64
C ASP A 116 10.66 -19.17 12.64
N GLY A 117 9.37 -18.87 12.46
CA GLY A 117 8.60 -17.93 13.28
C GLY A 117 8.65 -16.48 12.81
N GLN A 118 9.41 -16.15 11.76
CA GLN A 118 9.41 -14.82 11.17
C GLN A 118 8.05 -14.48 10.57
N VAL A 119 7.68 -13.20 10.67
CA VAL A 119 6.41 -12.69 10.17
C VAL A 119 6.66 -11.51 9.26
N LEU A 120 6.22 -11.63 8.01
CA LEU A 120 6.24 -10.53 7.03
C LEU A 120 4.83 -9.96 6.89
N SER A 121 4.71 -8.64 6.96
CA SER A 121 3.45 -7.91 6.78
C SER A 121 3.52 -7.07 5.50
N ILE A 122 2.66 -7.39 4.53
CA ILE A 122 2.63 -6.77 3.21
C ILE A 122 1.29 -6.06 3.01
N PRO A 123 1.24 -4.75 2.77
CA PRO A 123 0.01 -4.06 2.47
C PRO A 123 -0.65 -4.60 1.19
N VAL A 124 -1.98 -4.73 1.17
CA VAL A 124 -2.73 -5.16 -0.03
C VAL A 124 -2.60 -4.14 -1.17
N GLY A 125 -2.40 -2.87 -0.83
CA GLY A 125 -2.21 -1.77 -1.78
C GLY A 125 -0.78 -1.54 -2.25
N ALA A 126 0.18 -2.41 -1.89
CA ALA A 126 1.58 -2.25 -2.30
C ALA A 126 1.75 -2.44 -3.82
N GLU A 127 2.77 -1.80 -4.39
CA GLU A 127 3.10 -1.96 -5.80
C GLU A 127 3.54 -3.42 -6.06
N GLY A 128 3.01 -4.06 -7.09
CA GLY A 128 3.27 -5.49 -7.35
C GLY A 128 2.44 -6.48 -6.52
N ALA A 129 1.61 -6.03 -5.58
CA ALA A 129 0.80 -6.91 -4.72
C ALA A 129 -0.18 -7.81 -5.50
N HIS A 130 -0.56 -7.44 -6.73
CA HIS A 130 -1.36 -8.28 -7.61
C HIS A 130 -0.70 -9.64 -7.90
N ARG A 131 0.63 -9.71 -7.97
CA ARG A 131 1.38 -10.96 -8.22
C ARG A 131 1.33 -11.93 -7.04
N LEU A 132 1.10 -11.42 -5.83
CA LEU A 132 0.91 -12.27 -4.64
C LEU A 132 -0.33 -13.15 -4.77
N PHE A 133 -1.36 -12.69 -5.48
CA PHE A 133 -2.56 -13.48 -5.69
C PHE A 133 -2.25 -14.78 -6.42
N ASP A 134 -1.50 -14.69 -7.52
CA ASP A 134 -1.09 -15.85 -8.32
C ASP A 134 -0.14 -16.76 -7.51
N ALA A 135 0.78 -16.17 -6.75
CA ALA A 135 1.69 -16.90 -5.88
C ALA A 135 0.94 -17.67 -4.77
N PHE A 136 -0.06 -17.04 -4.13
CA PHE A 136 -0.88 -17.71 -3.12
C PHE A 136 -1.79 -18.77 -3.72
N ALA A 137 -2.29 -18.58 -4.95
CA ALA A 137 -3.08 -19.59 -5.65
C ALA A 137 -2.29 -20.86 -5.98
N ALA A 138 -0.95 -20.78 -6.07
CA ALA A 138 -0.08 -21.93 -6.25
C ALA A 138 0.11 -22.77 -4.96
N LEU A 139 -0.32 -22.27 -3.79
CA LEU A 139 -0.16 -22.99 -2.52
C LEU A 139 -1.08 -24.22 -2.45
N PRO A 140 -0.56 -25.38 -1.97
CA PRO A 140 -1.34 -26.61 -1.91
C PRO A 140 -2.49 -26.47 -0.90
N GLY A 141 -3.71 -26.75 -1.37
CA GLY A 141 -4.93 -26.72 -0.55
C GLY A 141 -5.45 -25.32 -0.23
N LEU A 142 -4.95 -24.26 -0.87
CA LEU A 142 -5.51 -22.92 -0.75
C LEU A 142 -6.74 -22.79 -1.65
N ASP A 143 -7.85 -22.34 -1.07
CA ASP A 143 -9.09 -22.08 -1.79
C ASP A 143 -9.12 -20.62 -2.26
N THR A 144 -8.91 -20.41 -3.57
CA THR A 144 -8.90 -19.09 -4.21
C THR A 144 -10.21 -18.33 -3.98
N SER A 145 -11.34 -19.03 -3.86
CA SER A 145 -12.64 -18.40 -3.59
C SER A 145 -12.69 -17.81 -2.18
N ARG A 146 -12.08 -18.47 -1.18
CA ARG A 146 -11.94 -17.93 0.19
C ARG A 146 -11.00 -16.73 0.23
N LEU A 147 -9.95 -16.73 -0.58
CA LEU A 147 -9.00 -15.62 -0.66
C LEU A 147 -9.67 -14.36 -1.24
N LEU A 148 -10.45 -14.51 -2.32
CA LEU A 148 -11.24 -13.42 -2.90
C LEU A 148 -12.36 -12.94 -1.97
N ALA A 149 -13.02 -13.85 -1.25
CA ALA A 149 -14.04 -13.49 -0.27
C ALA A 149 -13.46 -12.68 0.90
N ALA A 150 -12.25 -13.02 1.37
CA ALA A 150 -11.56 -12.24 2.40
C ALA A 150 -11.14 -10.84 1.93
N LEU A 151 -10.77 -10.70 0.65
CA LEU A 151 -10.46 -9.40 0.03
C LEU A 151 -11.70 -8.54 -0.25
N SER A 152 -12.85 -9.16 -0.53
CA SER A 152 -14.09 -8.45 -0.89
C SER A 152 -15.01 -8.19 0.30
N GLY A 153 -14.88 -8.99 1.38
CA GLY A 153 -15.69 -8.86 2.58
C GLY A 153 -15.39 -7.58 3.36
N PRO A 154 -16.33 -7.07 4.19
CA PRO A 154 -16.11 -5.89 5.02
C PRO A 154 -14.88 -6.07 5.90
N ALA A 155 -14.04 -5.05 5.93
CA ALA A 155 -12.99 -4.93 6.93
C ALA A 155 -13.70 -4.74 8.28
N GLU A 156 -13.67 -5.77 9.13
CA GLU A 156 -14.24 -5.85 10.49
C GLU A 156 -15.58 -6.59 10.62
N ALA A 157 -15.56 -7.80 11.18
CA ALA A 157 -16.22 -8.15 12.45
C ALA A 157 -16.25 -9.69 12.67
N PRO A 158 -16.14 -10.17 13.94
CA PRO A 158 -16.20 -11.58 14.30
C PRO A 158 -17.49 -12.24 13.83
N VAL A 159 -17.39 -13.47 13.30
CA VAL A 159 -18.52 -14.32 12.95
C VAL A 159 -19.41 -14.51 14.20
N PRO A 160 -20.67 -14.05 14.22
CA PRO A 160 -21.60 -14.41 15.28
C PRO A 160 -22.19 -15.78 14.94
N GLY A 161 -21.59 -16.84 15.48
CA GLY A 161 -22.18 -18.17 15.36
C GLY A 161 -21.17 -19.30 15.50
N GLY A 162 -21.02 -19.83 16.71
CA GLY A 162 -20.25 -21.04 16.98
C GLY A 162 -19.53 -20.94 18.31
N ASN A 163 -20.24 -21.25 19.39
CA ASN A 163 -19.70 -21.35 20.73
C ASN A 163 -18.59 -22.42 20.78
N VAL A 164 -17.32 -22.00 20.67
CA VAL A 164 -16.17 -22.84 20.98
C VAL A 164 -15.23 -22.02 21.87
N ILE A 165 -15.39 -22.18 23.18
CA ILE A 165 -14.46 -21.65 24.17
C ILE A 165 -13.16 -22.45 24.04
N SER A 166 -12.21 -21.96 23.24
CA SER A 166 -10.84 -22.45 23.24
C SER A 166 -10.05 -21.69 24.32
N LEU A 167 -9.97 -22.29 25.50
CA LEU A 167 -9.03 -21.92 26.56
C LEU A 167 -7.62 -22.35 26.11
N SER A 168 -6.96 -21.53 25.31
CA SER A 168 -5.52 -21.63 25.04
C SER A 168 -4.92 -20.24 25.10
N SER A 169 -4.20 -19.99 26.18
CA SER A 169 -3.45 -18.77 26.43
C SER A 169 -2.32 -18.59 25.43
N GLN A 170 -2.58 -17.92 24.31
CA GLN A 170 -1.54 -17.21 23.55
C GLN A 170 -2.22 -16.13 22.71
N ALA A 171 -1.77 -14.88 22.84
CA ALA A 171 -2.40 -13.68 22.28
C ALA A 171 -3.00 -13.94 20.88
N ALA A 172 -4.33 -13.81 20.77
CA ALA A 172 -5.05 -14.05 19.53
C ALA A 172 -4.41 -13.22 18.40
N PRO A 173 -3.87 -13.84 17.33
CA PRO A 173 -3.30 -13.07 16.23
C PRO A 173 -4.45 -12.35 15.54
N ALA A 174 -4.51 -11.02 15.70
CA ALA A 174 -5.50 -10.16 15.09
C ALA A 174 -5.53 -10.39 13.56
N GLY A 175 -6.62 -10.97 13.05
CA GLY A 175 -6.91 -11.13 11.63
C GLY A 175 -7.40 -12.51 11.20
N GLN A 176 -8.00 -12.57 10.01
CA GLN A 176 -8.64 -13.76 9.46
C GLN A 176 -7.57 -14.72 8.92
N LEU A 177 -7.55 -15.95 9.44
CA LEU A 177 -6.71 -17.03 8.90
C LEU A 177 -7.31 -17.52 7.58
N ILE A 178 -6.55 -17.41 6.50
CA ILE A 178 -6.98 -17.81 5.16
C ILE A 178 -6.44 -19.19 4.83
N TRP A 179 -5.19 -19.45 5.18
CA TRP A 179 -4.53 -20.71 4.89
C TRP A 179 -3.50 -21.06 5.94
N ARG A 180 -3.35 -22.36 6.18
CA ARG A 180 -2.28 -22.97 6.97
C ARG A 180 -1.77 -24.17 6.21
N ARG A 181 -0.46 -24.37 6.22
CA ARG A 181 0.16 -25.53 5.57
C ARG A 181 -0.40 -26.83 6.14
N PRO A 182 -0.88 -27.76 5.31
CA PRO A 182 -1.30 -29.08 5.79
C PRO A 182 -0.07 -29.81 6.35
N SER A 183 -0.16 -30.26 7.60
CA SER A 183 0.89 -31.05 8.23
C SER A 183 1.13 -32.32 7.42
N ARG A 184 2.36 -32.50 6.93
CA ARG A 184 2.77 -33.73 6.24
C ARG A 184 2.62 -34.87 7.25
N ALA A 185 1.62 -35.73 7.07
CA ALA A 185 1.49 -36.94 7.87
C ALA A 185 2.74 -37.79 7.59
N VAL A 186 3.68 -37.77 8.52
CA VAL A 186 4.83 -38.68 8.50
C VAL A 186 4.25 -40.05 8.82
N LEU A 187 4.04 -40.86 7.78
CA LEU A 187 3.80 -42.29 7.93
C LEU A 187 5.15 -42.90 8.33
N THR A 188 5.35 -43.12 9.62
CA THR A 188 6.40 -44.00 10.17
C THR A 188 5.76 -45.32 10.54
#